data_AF-A0A401UEG5-F1
#
_entry.id   AF-A0A401UEG5-F1
#
_cell.length_a   1.000
_cell.length_b   1.000
_cell.length_c   1.000
_cell.angle_alpha   90.00
_cell.angle_beta   90.00
_cell.angle_gamma   90.00
#
_symmetry.space_group_name_H-M   'P 1'
#
loop_
_entity.id
_entity.type
_entity.pdbx_description
1 polymer ?
#
loop_
_entity_poly.entity_id
_entity_poly.type
_entity_poly.pdbx_seq_one_letter_code
_entity_poly.pdbx_strand_id
1 'polypeptide(L)' 'MPVIILCEYEKYYLNPNLTKEDVLALCAPIDDQLMDSHTVSKLITTRGTHKSVPDVMERLKYPELENAD' A
#
# COMPACT_ATOMS: atom_id res chain seq x y z
N MET A 1 -3.32 -3.94 6.19
CA MET A 1 -3.03 -4.24 4.77
C MET A 1 -4.35 -4.15 4.01
N PRO A 2 -4.48 -3.28 2.99
CA PRO A 2 -5.64 -3.32 2.11
C PRO A 2 -5.65 -4.63 1.31
N VAL A 3 -6.81 -5.02 0.80
CA VAL A 3 -6.90 -6.09 -0.21
C VAL A 3 -6.36 -5.55 -1.53
N ILE A 4 -5.36 -6.22 -2.09
CA ILE A 4 -4.73 -5.85 -3.35
C ILE A 4 -5.19 -6.84 -4.42
N ILE A 5 -5.88 -6.33 -5.44
CA ILE A 5 -6.35 -7.13 -6.58
C ILE A 5 -5.32 -7.01 -7.71
N LEU A 6 -4.81 -8.14 -8.21
CA LEU A 6 -3.93 -8.16 -9.37
C LEU A 6 -4.68 -7.69 -10.61
N CYS A 7 -3.98 -7.02 -11.54
CA CYS A 7 -4.58 -6.50 -12.77
C CYS A 7 -5.33 -7.57 -13.58
N GLU A 8 -4.89 -8.83 -13.55
CA GLU A 8 -5.57 -9.94 -14.21
C GLU A 8 -6.99 -10.22 -13.68
N TYR A 9 -7.26 -9.90 -12.41
CA TYR A 9 -8.56 -10.09 -11.76
C TYR A 9 -9.40 -8.82 -11.69
N GLU A 10 -8.91 -7.68 -12.19
CA GLU A 10 -9.63 -6.39 -12.12
C GLU A 10 -11.05 -6.50 -12.70
N LYS A 11 -11.18 -7.03 -13.92
CA LYS A 11 -12.48 -7.21 -14.58
C LYS A 11 -13.38 -8.18 -13.85
N TYR A 12 -12.79 -9.20 -13.22
CA TYR A 12 -13.54 -10.18 -12.46
C TYR A 12 -14.09 -9.54 -11.18
N TYR A 13 -13.28 -8.75 -10.46
CA TYR A 13 -13.69 -8.00 -9.28
C TYR A 13 -14.84 -7.01 -9.54
N LEU A 14 -14.88 -6.41 -10.74
CA LEU A 14 -15.94 -5.48 -11.14
C LEU A 14 -17.25 -6.17 -11.56
N ASN A 15 -17.31 -7.50 -11.61
CA ASN A 15 -18.50 -8.22 -12.04
C ASN A 15 -19.60 -8.19 -10.94
N PRO A 16 -20.76 -7.57 -11.20
CA PRO A 16 -21.83 -7.49 -10.19
C PRO A 16 -22.46 -8.84 -9.84
N ASN A 17 -22.19 -9.89 -10.63
CA ASN A 17 -22.74 -11.24 -10.43
C ASN A 17 -21.77 -12.17 -9.68
N LEU A 18 -20.71 -11.63 -9.07
CA LEU A 18 -19.80 -12.39 -8.22
C LEU A 18 -20.54 -13.07 -7.06
N THR A 19 -20.23 -14.33 -6.81
CA THR A 19 -20.71 -15.00 -5.61
C THR A 19 -19.91 -14.55 -4.39
N LYS A 20 -20.43 -14.83 -3.20
CA LYS A 20 -19.72 -14.51 -1.95
C LYS A 20 -18.38 -15.25 -1.88
N GLU A 21 -18.38 -16.50 -2.31
CA GLU A 21 -17.22 -17.38 -2.31
C GLU A 21 -16.12 -16.83 -3.22
N ASP A 22 -16.51 -16.32 -4.40
CA ASP A 22 -15.57 -15.70 -5.35
C ASP A 22 -14.95 -14.42 -4.80
N VAL A 23 -15.74 -13.57 -4.12
CA VAL A 23 -15.22 -12.36 -3.47
C VAL A 23 -14.21 -12.71 -2.38
N LEU A 24 -14.49 -13.75 -1.58
CA LEU A 24 -13.58 -14.19 -0.52
C LEU A 24 -12.26 -14.73 -1.09
N ALA A 25 -12.33 -15.44 -2.23
CA ALA A 25 -11.13 -15.90 -2.92
C ALA A 25 -10.24 -14.74 -3.40
N LEU A 26 -10.85 -13.62 -3.84
CA LEU A 26 -10.13 -12.39 -4.22
C LEU A 26 -9.56 -11.61 -3.04
N CYS A 27 -10.06 -11.84 -1.82
CA CYS A 27 -9.60 -11.16 -0.60
C CYS A 27 -8.38 -11.82 0.06
N ALA A 28 -7.74 -12.78 -0.63
CA ALA A 28 -6.52 -13.41 -0.13
C ALA A 28 -5.36 -12.40 -0.06
N PRO A 29 -4.46 -12.51 0.93
CA PRO A 29 -3.23 -11.73 0.96
C PRO A 29 -2.41 -11.95 -0.31
N ILE A 30 -1.87 -10.86 -0.85
CA ILE A 30 -0.87 -10.94 -1.93
C ILE A 30 0.46 -11.44 -1.38
N ASP A 31 1.27 -12.06 -2.23
CA ASP A 31 2.64 -12.44 -1.89
C ASP A 31 3.46 -11.21 -1.48
N ASP A 32 4.10 -11.28 -0.32
CA ASP A 32 4.96 -10.21 0.21
C ASP A 32 6.12 -9.88 -0.74
N GLN A 33 6.57 -10.82 -1.58
CA GLN A 33 7.61 -10.58 -2.58
C GLN A 33 7.20 -9.63 -3.70
N LEU A 34 5.89 -9.42 -3.89
CA LEU A 34 5.35 -8.47 -4.87
C LEU A 34 5.23 -7.05 -4.30
N MET A 35 5.55 -6.87 -3.02
CA MET A 35 5.44 -5.60 -2.32
C MET A 35 6.81 -5.15 -1.81
N ASP A 36 7.11 -3.86 -1.99
CA ASP A 36 8.25 -3.20 -1.34
C ASP A 36 7.73 -2.06 -0.46
N SER A 37 8.48 -1.75 0.60
CA SER A 37 8.17 -0.65 1.49
C SER A 37 9.44 0.06 1.93
N HIS A 38 9.36 1.37 2.09
CA HIS A 38 10.46 2.17 2.58
C HIS A 38 9.99 3.29 3.50
N THR A 39 10.91 3.75 4.34
CA THR A 39 10.68 4.88 5.23
C THR A 39 10.52 6.17 4.43
N VAL A 40 9.48 6.94 4.76
CA VAL A 40 9.17 8.23 4.15
C VAL A 40 9.14 9.35 5.19
N SER A 41 9.06 10.60 4.73
CA SER A 41 9.03 11.77 5.60
C SER A 41 7.78 11.87 6.48
N LYS A 42 7.98 12.25 7.76
CA LYS A 42 6.95 12.71 8.71
C LYS A 42 6.11 13.89 8.17
N LEU A 43 6.54 14.52 7.08
CA LEU A 43 5.73 15.50 6.34
C LEU A 43 4.33 14.95 6.02
N ILE A 44 4.21 13.65 5.70
CA ILE A 44 2.92 13.01 5.39
C ILE A 44 1.90 13.12 6.53
N THR A 45 2.36 13.06 7.78
CA THR A 45 1.50 13.09 8.98
C THR A 45 1.38 14.48 9.61
N THR A 46 2.22 15.44 9.20
CA THR A 46 2.26 16.79 9.78
C THR A 46 0.95 17.55 9.54
N ARG A 47 0.40 18.22 10.57
CA ARG A 47 -0.86 18.97 10.43
C ARG A 47 -0.61 20.37 9.87
N GLY A 48 -1.52 20.87 9.04
CA GLY A 48 -1.49 22.25 8.53
C GLY A 48 -0.44 22.54 7.44
N THR A 49 0.29 21.53 6.97
CA THR A 49 1.29 21.66 5.91
C THR A 49 0.74 21.18 4.57
N HIS A 50 1.26 21.75 3.47
CA HIS A 50 0.98 21.26 2.12
C HIS A 50 1.71 19.93 1.88
N LYS A 51 0.97 18.88 1.48
CA LYS A 51 1.48 17.50 1.37
C LYS A 51 1.50 16.95 -0.04
N SER A 52 0.90 17.65 -1.00
CA SER A 52 0.88 17.22 -2.40
C SER A 52 2.20 17.58 -3.08
N VAL A 53 3.31 17.10 -2.52
CA VAL A 53 4.67 17.29 -3.04
C VAL A 53 5.35 15.92 -3.20
N PRO A 54 6.19 15.72 -4.23
CA PRO A 54 6.84 14.42 -4.49
C PRO A 54 7.64 13.88 -3.30
N ASP A 55 8.31 14.78 -2.58
CA ASP A 55 9.19 14.52 -1.43
C ASP A 55 8.53 13.70 -0.32
N VAL A 56 7.19 13.71 -0.23
CA VAL A 56 6.43 12.92 0.74
C VAL A 56 6.57 11.41 0.51
N MET A 57 6.80 10.98 -0.73
CA MET A 57 6.91 9.56 -1.10
C MET A 57 8.36 9.09 -1.23
N GLU A 58 9.33 10.00 -1.16
CA GLU A 58 10.75 9.68 -1.32
C GLU A 58 11.30 8.89 -0.13
N ARG A 59 12.32 8.07 -0.40
CA ARG A 59 13.07 7.33 0.62
C ARG A 59 13.79 8.31 1.53
N LEU A 60 13.47 8.28 2.82
CA LEU A 60 14.12 9.10 3.84
C LEU A 60 14.79 8.22 4.88
N LYS A 61 16.05 8.52 5.20
CA LYS A 61 16.77 7.91 6.32
C LYS A 61 16.69 8.82 7.53
N TYR A 62 16.28 8.25 8.66
CA TYR A 62 16.29 8.93 9.94
C TYR A 62 17.56 8.51 10.70
N PRO A 63 18.51 9.44 10.94
CA PRO A 63 19.73 9.12 11.68
C PRO A 63 19.47 8.48 13.05
N GLU A 64 18.35 8.85 13.69
CA GLU A 64 17.94 8.29 14.98
C GLU A 64 17.49 6.82 14.91
N LEU A 65 17.20 6.28 13.72
CA LEU A 65 16.78 4.88 13.51
C LEU A 65 17.92 3.98 13.02
N GLU A 66 19.10 4.52 12.70
CA GLU A 66 20.23 3.73 12.14
C GLU A 66 20.91 2.80 13.16
N ASN A 67 20.58 2.89 14.46
CA ASN A 67 21.17 2.08 15.53
C ASN A 67 20.16 1.13 16.20
N ALA A 68 19.00 0.89 15.58
CA ALA A 68 17.89 0.13 16.19
C ALA A 68 17.74 -1.32 15.66
N ASP A 69 18.73 -1.83 14.93
CA ASP A 69 18.73 -3.19 14.34
C ASP A 69 19.48 -4.22 15.21
#